data_AF-A0A535EBQ0-F1
#
_entry.id   AF-A0A535EBQ0-F1
#
_cell.length_a   1.000
_cell.length_b   1.000
_cell.length_c   1.000
_cell.angle_alpha   90.00
_cell.angle_beta   90.00
_cell.angle_gamma   90.00
#
_symmetry.space_group_name_H-M   'P 1'
#
loop_
_entity.id
_entity.type
_entity.pdbx_description
1 polymer ?
#
loop_
_entity_poly.entity_id
_entity_poly.type
_entity_poly.pdbx_seq_one_letter_code
_entity_poly.pdbx_strand_id
1 'polypeptide(L)'
;MPRSMWKGVVSFGMVSIPIRLYNATEASSKVSFRQLCPEHKSPISYKRWCPEGEHEVSYGEILKGFEVGRDRYVIIDDKDLDNLPLATAHSVDIQEFVPAEDIEPGLYFKNAYFIEPEELGKKPYHLLRKALEATGRMAIAKIA
;
A
#
# COMPACT_ATOMS: atom_id res chain seq x y z
N MET A 1 9.58 7.12 13.44
CA MET A 1 10.00 5.92 12.66
C MET A 1 9.02 5.76 11.52
N PRO A 2 9.49 5.64 10.26
CA PRO A 2 8.61 5.41 9.13
C PRO A 2 7.83 4.11 9.34
N ARG A 3 6.49 4.18 9.21
CA ARG A 3 5.62 3.02 9.34
C ARG A 3 5.72 2.24 8.03
N SER A 4 6.03 0.94 8.10
CA SER A 4 5.99 0.10 6.90
C SER A 4 4.58 0.15 6.31
N MET A 5 4.49 0.46 5.02
CA MET A 5 3.21 0.50 4.34
C MET A 5 2.76 -0.91 3.97
N TRP A 6 3.72 -1.81 3.75
CA TRP A 6 3.47 -3.12 3.16
C TRP A 6 4.60 -4.09 3.48
N LYS A 7 4.25 -5.35 3.75
CA LYS A 7 5.18 -6.48 3.83
C LYS A 7 4.93 -7.39 2.63
N GLY A 8 5.99 -7.96 2.10
CA GLY A 8 5.90 -8.81 0.93
C GLY A 8 7.19 -9.56 0.65
N VAL A 9 7.31 -10.09 -0.56
CA VAL A 9 8.45 -10.89 -0.99
C VAL A 9 8.94 -10.41 -2.35
N VAL A 10 10.26 -10.18 -2.49
CA VAL A 10 10.89 -10.05 -3.81
C VAL A 10 11.16 -11.45 -4.33
N SER A 11 10.63 -11.79 -5.51
CA SER A 11 10.77 -13.12 -6.11
C SER A 11 11.44 -13.04 -7.48
N PHE A 12 12.30 -14.02 -7.78
CA PHE A 12 12.87 -14.23 -9.12
C PHE A 12 13.35 -15.68 -9.28
N GLY A 13 12.84 -16.38 -10.29
CA GLY A 13 13.11 -17.80 -10.47
C GLY A 13 12.69 -18.61 -9.23
N MET A 14 13.67 -19.17 -8.51
CA MET A 14 13.46 -19.95 -7.27
C MET A 14 13.84 -19.17 -6.00
N VAL A 15 14.21 -17.90 -6.13
CA VAL A 15 14.66 -17.08 -5.01
C VAL A 15 13.48 -16.24 -4.51
N SER A 16 13.23 -16.32 -3.20
CA SER A 16 12.21 -15.54 -2.50
C SER A 16 12.83 -14.83 -1.31
N ILE A 17 12.76 -13.50 -1.31
CA ILE A 17 13.39 -12.65 -0.29
C ILE A 17 12.30 -11.86 0.43
N PRO A 18 12.05 -12.11 1.71
CA PRO A 18 11.05 -11.35 2.46
C PRO A 18 11.52 -9.90 2.67
N ILE A 19 10.64 -8.94 2.41
CA ILE A 19 10.93 -7.50 2.47
C ILE A 19 9.80 -6.67 3.08
N ARG A 20 10.15 -5.44 3.47
CA ARG A 20 9.25 -4.36 3.86
C ARG A 20 9.41 -3.21 2.88
N LEU A 21 8.28 -2.58 2.56
CA LEU A 21 8.22 -1.48 1.61
C LEU A 21 7.77 -0.21 2.32
N TYR A 22 8.54 0.85 2.12
CA TYR A 22 8.35 2.16 2.74
C TYR A 22 8.20 3.20 1.64
N ASN A 23 7.34 4.20 1.84
CA ASN A 23 7.30 5.33 0.92
C ASN A 23 8.61 6.12 1.03
N ALA A 24 9.27 6.38 -0.10
CA ALA A 24 10.44 7.25 -0.14
C ALA A 24 10.05 8.74 -0.11
N THR A 25 8.76 9.03 -0.32
CA THR A 25 8.21 10.39 -0.29
C THR A 25 7.25 10.54 0.89
N GLU A 26 7.50 11.51 1.76
CA GLU A 26 6.52 11.91 2.77
C GLU A 26 5.55 12.93 2.16
N ALA A 27 4.27 12.60 2.09
CA ALA A 27 3.24 13.54 1.65
C ALA A 27 2.86 14.58 2.72
N SER A 28 3.60 14.70 3.83
CA SER A 28 3.11 15.40 5.03
C SER A 28 4.10 16.40 5.63
N SER A 29 4.16 17.57 5.01
CA SER A 29 4.16 18.85 5.73
C SER A 29 2.80 19.56 5.59
N LYS A 30 1.70 18.81 5.43
CA LYS A 30 0.35 19.40 5.48
C LYS A 30 0.02 19.72 6.93
N VAL A 31 0.02 21.02 7.24
CA VAL A 31 -0.56 21.55 8.48
C VAL A 31 -2.02 21.14 8.52
N SER A 32 -2.38 20.24 9.44
CA SER A 32 -3.76 19.81 9.65
C SER A 32 -4.38 20.61 10.80
N PHE A 33 -5.49 21.30 10.54
CA PHE A 33 -6.27 21.95 11.59
C PHE A 33 -7.28 20.97 12.17
N ARG A 34 -7.40 20.92 13.50
CA ARG A 34 -8.51 20.24 14.17
C ARG A 34 -9.69 21.21 14.24
N GLN A 35 -10.90 20.72 13.95
CA GLN A 35 -12.11 21.51 14.16
C GLN A 35 -12.42 21.55 15.66
N LEU A 36 -12.62 22.75 16.18
CA LEU A 36 -12.91 22.97 17.60
C LEU A 36 -14.33 23.54 17.75
N CYS A 37 -15.00 23.16 18.84
CA CYS A 37 -16.24 23.79 19.27
C CYS A 37 -16.00 25.29 19.52
N PRO A 38 -16.81 26.21 18.96
CA PRO A 38 -16.60 27.65 19.11
C PRO A 38 -16.69 28.13 20.57
N GLU A 39 -17.54 27.50 21.38
CA GLU A 39 -17.74 27.86 22.79
C GLU A 39 -16.66 27.27 23.69
N HIS A 40 -16.43 25.97 23.58
CA HIS A 40 -15.60 25.21 24.53
C HIS A 40 -14.15 25.02 24.07
N LYS A 41 -13.84 25.40 22.81
CA LYS A 41 -12.53 25.19 22.15
C LYS A 41 -12.04 23.74 22.20
N SER A 42 -12.95 22.79 22.42
CA SER A 42 -12.68 21.37 22.48
C SER A 42 -12.78 20.74 21.08
N PRO A 43 -12.03 19.68 20.77
CA PRO A 43 -12.15 18.97 19.49
C PRO A 43 -13.56 18.42 19.26
N ILE A 44 -14.10 18.61 18.05
CA ILE A 44 -15.39 18.05 17.65
C ILE A 44 -15.23 16.54 17.38
N SER A 45 -16.19 15.74 17.85
CA SER A 45 -16.30 14.30 17.53
C SER A 45 -17.47 14.06 16.58
N TYR A 46 -17.28 13.18 15.60
CA TYR A 46 -18.33 12.81 14.65
C TYR A 46 -18.96 11.48 15.04
N LYS A 47 -20.29 11.46 15.05
CA LYS A 47 -21.09 10.24 15.20
C LYS A 47 -21.69 9.86 13.86
N ARG A 48 -21.77 8.56 13.60
CA ARG A 48 -22.43 8.03 12.39
C ARG A 48 -23.82 7.57 12.79
N TRP A 49 -24.85 8.10 12.17
CA TRP A 49 -26.24 7.91 12.57
C TRP A 49 -27.03 7.25 11.45
N CYS A 50 -27.79 6.20 11.77
CA CYS A 50 -28.75 5.60 10.86
C CYS A 50 -30.11 6.31 11.01
N PRO A 51 -30.61 7.04 10.01
CA PRO A 51 -31.87 7.76 10.12
C PRO A 51 -33.08 6.82 10.20
N GLU A 52 -33.07 5.68 9.51
CA GLU A 52 -34.19 4.72 9.53
C GLU A 52 -34.28 3.96 10.86
N GLY A 53 -33.15 3.60 11.44
CA GLY A 53 -33.09 2.86 12.71
C GLY A 53 -33.01 3.74 13.94
N GLU A 54 -32.95 5.07 13.77
CA GLU A 54 -32.79 6.07 14.83
C GLU A 54 -31.71 5.72 15.88
N HIS A 55 -30.54 5.26 15.42
CA HIS A 55 -29.43 4.92 16.31
C HIS A 55 -28.07 5.27 15.72
N GLU A 56 -27.07 5.38 16.62
CA GLU A 56 -25.67 5.53 16.26
C GLU A 56 -25.10 4.17 15.81
N VAL A 57 -24.40 4.15 14.67
CA VAL A 57 -23.76 2.96 14.12
C VAL A 57 -22.26 3.03 14.38
N SER A 58 -21.72 1.97 14.98
CA SER A 58 -20.29 1.89 15.24
C SER A 58 -19.50 1.68 13.93
N TYR A 59 -18.23 2.08 13.90
CA TYR A 59 -17.41 1.95 12.69
C TYR A 59 -17.31 0.51 12.17
N GLY A 60 -17.30 -0.48 13.08
CA GLY A 60 -17.16 -1.90 12.71
C GLY A 60 -18.43 -2.52 12.15
N GLU A 61 -19.60 -1.90 12.33
CA GLU A 61 -20.90 -2.42 11.88
C GLU A 61 -21.33 -1.83 10.54
N ILE A 62 -20.56 -0.88 9.99
CA ILE A 62 -20.90 -0.22 8.74
C ILE A 62 -20.61 -1.14 7.57
N LEU A 63 -21.66 -1.44 6.81
CA LEU A 63 -21.56 -2.14 5.55
C LEU A 63 -21.17 -1.17 4.42
N LYS A 64 -20.36 -1.63 3.48
CA LYS A 64 -20.03 -0.88 2.25
C LYS A 64 -21.00 -1.34 1.17
N GLY A 65 -21.78 -0.41 0.62
CA GLY A 65 -22.69 -0.66 -0.50
C GLY A 65 -22.24 0.05 -1.76
N PHE A 66 -22.29 -0.63 -2.91
CA PHE A 66 -22.12 -0.02 -4.23
C PHE A 66 -23.48 0.16 -4.91
N GLU A 67 -23.79 1.37 -5.36
CA GLU A 67 -25.06 1.67 -6.01
C GLU A 67 -25.09 1.13 -7.45
N VAL A 68 -25.99 0.19 -7.74
CA VAL A 68 -26.18 -0.42 -9.08
C VAL A 68 -27.44 0.08 -9.79
N GLY A 69 -28.08 1.09 -9.20
CA GLY A 69 -29.27 1.75 -9.70
C GLY A 69 -29.91 2.53 -8.56
N ARG A 70 -30.84 3.41 -8.89
CA ARG A 70 -31.49 4.29 -7.92
C ARG A 70 -31.99 3.51 -6.71
N ASP A 71 -31.43 3.84 -5.54
CA ASP A 71 -31.76 3.24 -4.24
C ASP A 71 -31.54 1.71 -4.17
N ARG A 72 -30.72 1.15 -5.05
CA ARG A 72 -30.34 -0.27 -5.06
C ARG A 72 -28.84 -0.42 -4.85
N TYR A 73 -28.48 -1.01 -3.73
CA TYR A 73 -27.10 -1.20 -3.31
C TYR A 73 -26.74 -2.69 -3.30
N VAL A 74 -25.58 -3.03 -3.84
CA VAL A 74 -24.93 -4.32 -3.63
C VAL A 74 -23.99 -4.14 -2.45
N ILE A 75 -24.20 -4.91 -1.39
CA ILE A 75 -23.29 -4.94 -0.24
C ILE A 75 -22.03 -5.68 -0.67
N ILE A 76 -20.88 -5.08 -0.40
CA ILE A 76 -19.56 -5.67 -0.62
C ILE A 76 -18.89 -5.79 0.75
N ASP A 77 -18.63 -7.01 1.17
CA ASP A 77 -17.85 -7.28 2.37
C ASP A 77 -16.40 -7.64 2.04
N ASP A 78 -15.57 -7.77 3.07
CA ASP A 78 -14.15 -8.10 2.86
C ASP A 78 -13.98 -9.54 2.29
N LYS A 79 -14.92 -10.46 2.52
CA LYS A 79 -14.87 -11.82 1.96
C LYS A 79 -15.18 -11.84 0.47
N ASP A 80 -16.08 -10.97 0.02
CA ASP A 80 -16.35 -10.77 -1.42
C ASP A 80 -15.07 -10.31 -2.14
N LEU A 81 -14.27 -9.45 -1.48
CA LEU A 81 -12.97 -9.00 -1.98
C LEU A 81 -11.91 -10.10 -1.93
N ASP A 82 -11.88 -10.91 -0.87
CA ASP A 82 -10.93 -12.03 -0.73
C ASP A 82 -11.13 -13.11 -1.82
N ASN A 83 -12.35 -13.27 -2.33
CA ASN A 83 -12.68 -14.23 -3.39
C ASN A 83 -12.41 -13.67 -4.80
N LEU A 84 -11.98 -12.42 -4.94
CA LEU A 84 -11.63 -11.88 -6.24
C LEU A 84 -10.42 -12.63 -6.79
N PRO A 85 -10.40 -13.01 -8.08
CA PRO A 85 -9.26 -13.65 -8.72
C PRO A 85 -8.06 -12.71 -8.90
N LEU A 86 -8.07 -11.55 -8.23
CA LEU A 86 -6.92 -10.67 -8.13
C LEU A 86 -5.98 -11.30 -7.12
N ALA A 87 -4.91 -11.92 -7.61
CA ALA A 87 -3.78 -12.26 -6.78
C ALA A 87 -3.17 -10.96 -6.26
N THR A 88 -3.67 -10.44 -5.12
CA THR A 88 -2.91 -9.54 -4.25
C THR A 88 -1.79 -10.36 -3.66
N ALA A 89 -0.80 -10.66 -4.48
CA ALA A 89 0.26 -11.60 -4.16
C ALA A 89 1.29 -11.00 -3.21
N HIS A 90 1.11 -9.80 -2.64
CA HIS A 90 2.11 -9.15 -1.78
C HIS A 90 3.56 -9.40 -2.26
N SER A 91 3.79 -9.38 -3.58
CA SER A 91 5.04 -9.81 -4.20
C SER A 91 5.58 -8.73 -5.13
N VAL A 92 6.91 -8.70 -5.21
CA VAL A 92 7.67 -7.93 -6.18
C VAL A 92 8.38 -8.95 -7.06
N ASP A 93 7.74 -9.32 -8.16
CA ASP A 93 8.22 -10.38 -9.05
C ASP A 93 9.11 -9.77 -10.13
N ILE A 94 10.42 -9.96 -10.00
CA ILE A 94 11.41 -9.47 -10.98
C ILE A 94 11.20 -10.24 -12.28
N GLN A 95 10.93 -9.50 -13.34
CA GLN A 95 10.72 -10.03 -14.69
C GLN A 95 12.03 -10.02 -15.48
N GLU A 96 12.82 -8.95 -15.34
CA GLU A 96 14.01 -8.75 -16.18
C GLU A 96 15.07 -7.88 -15.50
N PHE A 97 16.33 -8.05 -15.93
CA PHE A 97 17.46 -7.21 -15.53
C PHE A 97 18.03 -6.46 -16.73
N VAL A 98 17.85 -5.15 -16.77
CA VAL A 98 18.27 -4.27 -17.87
C VAL A 98 19.46 -3.41 -17.47
N PRO A 99 20.31 -2.95 -18.41
CA PRO A 99 21.25 -1.88 -18.16
C PRO A 99 20.58 -0.66 -17.51
N ALA A 100 21.22 -0.05 -16.51
CA ALA A 100 20.63 1.10 -15.81
C ALA A 100 20.43 2.32 -16.72
N GLU A 101 21.24 2.44 -17.77
CA GLU A 101 21.17 3.51 -18.78
C GLU A 101 19.96 3.44 -19.71
N ASP A 102 19.33 2.26 -19.84
CA ASP A 102 18.13 2.08 -20.66
C ASP A 102 16.85 2.60 -19.98
N ILE A 103 16.92 2.91 -18.68
CA ILE A 103 15.79 3.41 -17.88
C ILE A 103 15.96 4.92 -17.70
N GLU A 104 15.07 5.72 -18.29
CA GLU A 104 15.03 7.18 -18.07
C GLU A 104 14.25 7.52 -16.78
N PRO A 105 14.91 7.95 -15.68
CA PRO A 105 14.29 8.11 -14.36
C PRO A 105 13.14 9.12 -14.32
N GLY A 106 13.19 10.18 -15.13
CA GLY A 106 12.24 11.30 -15.06
C GLY A 106 10.84 11.01 -15.61
N LEU A 107 10.68 9.97 -16.44
CA LEU A 107 9.44 9.70 -17.18
C LEU A 107 8.50 8.73 -16.48
N TYR A 108 9.00 7.85 -15.60
CA TYR A 108 8.25 6.67 -15.14
C TYR A 108 7.95 6.62 -13.64
N PHE A 109 8.42 7.60 -12.85
CA PHE A 109 8.22 7.58 -11.39
C PHE A 109 7.04 8.44 -10.93
N LYS A 110 5.89 7.77 -10.69
CA LYS A 110 4.75 8.38 -9.99
C LYS A 110 5.03 8.52 -8.49
N ASN A 111 5.55 7.46 -7.88
CA ASN A 111 5.93 7.40 -6.46
C ASN A 111 7.22 6.59 -6.34
N ALA A 112 8.08 6.96 -5.40
CA ALA A 112 9.29 6.21 -5.08
C ALA A 112 9.11 5.45 -3.76
N TYR A 113 9.68 4.25 -3.68
CA TYR A 113 9.59 3.39 -2.50
C TYR A 113 10.98 2.85 -2.15
N PHE A 114 11.25 2.70 -0.85
CA PHE A 114 12.41 1.98 -0.34
C PHE A 114 12.01 0.57 0.04
N ILE A 115 12.88 -0.39 -0.31
CA ILE A 115 12.76 -1.80 0.05
C ILE A 115 13.81 -2.13 1.10
N GLU A 116 13.37 -2.73 2.21
CA GLU A 116 14.20 -3.22 3.30
C GLU A 116 14.01 -4.74 3.45
N PRO A 117 15.07 -5.55 3.49
CA PRO A 117 14.93 -6.98 3.74
C PRO A 117 14.52 -7.26 5.18
N GLU A 118 13.64 -8.25 5.37
CA GLU A 118 13.42 -8.84 6.69
C GLU A 118 14.67 -9.64 7.14
N GLU A 119 14.72 -10.05 8.41
CA GLU A 119 15.89 -10.67 9.02
C GLU A 119 16.43 -11.87 8.22
N LEU A 120 15.53 -12.75 7.78
CA LEU A 120 15.85 -13.94 6.97
C LEU A 120 16.27 -13.57 5.53
N GLY A 121 15.87 -12.41 5.03
CA GLY A 121 16.14 -11.93 3.68
C GLY A 121 17.45 -11.14 3.53
N LYS A 122 18.12 -10.76 4.63
CA LYS A 122 19.29 -9.85 4.59
C LYS A 122 20.42 -10.32 3.68
N LYS A 123 20.86 -11.57 3.82
CA LYS A 123 21.96 -12.14 3.03
C LYS A 123 21.65 -12.21 1.53
N PRO A 124 20.54 -12.84 1.09
CA PRO A 124 20.22 -12.91 -0.34
C PRO A 124 19.91 -11.52 -0.93
N TYR A 125 19.26 -10.62 -0.18
CA TYR A 125 19.03 -9.25 -0.62
C TYR A 125 20.33 -8.48 -0.88
N HIS A 126 21.28 -8.59 0.05
CA HIS A 126 22.58 -7.94 -0.11
C HIS A 126 23.37 -8.50 -1.31
N LEU A 127 23.28 -9.81 -1.56
CA LEU A 127 23.88 -10.43 -2.74
C LEU A 127 23.26 -9.88 -4.02
N LEU A 128 21.94 -9.83 -4.11
CA LEU A 128 21.22 -9.25 -5.26
C LEU A 128 21.64 -7.80 -5.49
N ARG A 129 21.63 -6.96 -4.43
CA ARG A 129 22.04 -5.56 -4.52
C ARG A 129 23.47 -5.41 -5.04
N LYS A 130 24.41 -6.20 -4.49
CA LYS A 130 25.81 -6.18 -4.94
C LYS A 130 25.96 -6.64 -6.38
N ALA A 131 25.20 -7.64 -6.82
CA ALA A 131 25.26 -8.13 -8.19
C ALA A 131 24.75 -7.07 -9.18
N LEU A 132 23.64 -6.40 -8.86
CA LEU A 132 23.11 -5.29 -9.66
C LEU A 132 24.11 -4.13 -9.76
N GLU A 133 24.71 -3.75 -8.63
CA GLU A 133 25.72 -2.69 -8.56
C GLU A 133 26.98 -3.04 -9.38
N ALA A 134 27.49 -4.27 -9.23
CA ALA A 134 28.68 -4.73 -9.96
C ALA A 134 28.45 -4.89 -11.47
N THR A 135 27.22 -5.14 -11.90
CA THR A 135 26.88 -5.34 -13.32
C THR A 135 26.29 -4.09 -13.97
N GLY A 136 26.06 -3.00 -13.22
CA GLY A 136 25.44 -1.79 -13.72
C GLY A 136 24.00 -1.99 -14.20
N ARG A 137 23.26 -2.93 -13.57
CA ARG A 137 21.91 -3.32 -14.00
C ARG A 137 20.83 -2.89 -13.01
N MET A 138 19.63 -2.69 -13.52
CA MET A 138 18.39 -2.48 -12.78
C MET A 138 17.44 -3.65 -12.99
N ALA A 139 16.62 -3.94 -11.99
CA ALA A 139 15.59 -4.98 -12.04
C ALA A 139 14.23 -4.35 -12.35
N ILE A 140 13.57 -4.82 -13.40
CA ILE A 140 12.16 -4.50 -13.70
C ILE A 140 11.31 -5.55 -13.01
N ALA A 141 10.39 -5.11 -12.15
CA ALA A 141 9.52 -6.00 -11.40
C ALA A 141 8.06 -5.62 -11.53
N LYS A 142 7.20 -6.64 -11.49
CA LYS A 142 5.76 -6.47 -11.35
C LYS A 142 5.41 -6.56 -9.87
N ILE A 143 4.61 -5.61 -9.40
CA ILE A 143 3.99 -5.71 -8.07
C ILE A 143 2.65 -6.42 -8.28
N ALA A 144 2.46 -7.55 -7.61
CA ALA A 144 1.22 -8.32 -7.59
C ALA A 144 0.76 -8.49 -6.15
#